data_AF-A0A836TKX9-F1
#
_entry.id   AF-A0A836TKX9-F1
#
_cell.length_a   1.000
_cell.length_b   1.000
_cell.length_c   1.000
_cell.angle_alpha   90.00
_cell.angle_beta   90.00
_cell.angle_gamma   90.00
#
_symmetry.space_group_name_H-M   'P 1'
#
loop_
_entity.id
_entity.type
_entity.pdbx_description
1 polymer ?
#
loop_
_entity_poly.entity_id
_entity_poly.type
_entity_poly.pdbx_seq_one_letter_code
_entity_poly.pdbx_strand_id
1 'polypeptide(L)'
;RDTLDISDKELTKILIGCVGRLDPPMTADRKGSISMVEYLTGKTYELKQKRRDELLSTRLDDIKSFAGIFRKIKESGNVCVLGNEEKIKKSKNRFDHLVKVFD
;
A
#
# COMPACT_ATOMS: atom_id res chain seq x y z
N ARG A 1 16.56 -9.94 -12.87
CA ARG A 1 15.52 -10.58 -13.70
C ARG A 1 14.23 -10.27 -12.96
N ASP A 2 13.55 -9.20 -13.35
CA ASP A 2 12.38 -8.69 -12.61
C ASP A 2 11.13 -8.93 -13.46
N THR A 3 10.91 -10.19 -13.84
CA THR A 3 9.75 -10.57 -14.65
C THR A 3 8.64 -11.03 -13.73
N LEU A 4 7.67 -10.13 -13.48
CA LEU A 4 6.39 -10.49 -12.87
C LEU A 4 5.53 -11.17 -13.94
N ASP A 5 5.23 -12.45 -13.73
CA ASP A 5 4.33 -13.22 -14.57
C ASP A 5 3.20 -13.78 -13.70
N ILE A 6 1.97 -13.32 -13.98
CA ILE A 6 0.76 -13.75 -13.29
C ILE A 6 -0.31 -14.01 -14.34
N SER A 7 -1.03 -15.11 -14.21
CA SER A 7 -2.15 -15.42 -15.09
C SER A 7 -3.30 -14.41 -14.92
N ASP A 8 -4.10 -14.23 -15.97
CA ASP A 8 -5.29 -13.38 -15.93
C ASP A 8 -6.27 -13.78 -14.83
N LYS A 9 -6.35 -15.09 -14.53
CA LYS A 9 -7.19 -15.62 -13.45
C LYS A 9 -6.71 -15.17 -12.07
N GLU A 10 -5.40 -15.18 -11.83
CA GLU A 10 -4.82 -14.68 -10.58
C GLU A 10 -4.93 -13.17 -10.47
N LEU A 11 -4.68 -12.44 -11.56
CA LEU A 11 -4.90 -10.99 -11.60
C LEU A 11 -6.35 -10.65 -11.25
N THR A 12 -7.32 -11.35 -11.84
CA THR A 12 -8.75 -11.16 -11.54
C THR A 12 -9.06 -11.38 -10.06
N LYS A 13 -8.51 -12.44 -9.43
CA LYS A 13 -8.69 -12.68 -7.98
C LYS A 13 -8.12 -11.53 -7.14
N ILE A 14 -6.96 -11.01 -7.51
CA ILE A 14 -6.35 -9.86 -6.83
C ILE A 14 -7.26 -8.64 -6.93
N LEU A 15 -7.79 -8.34 -8.13
CA LEU A 15 -8.71 -7.23 -8.35
C LEU A 15 -10.00 -7.36 -7.53
N ILE A 16 -10.61 -8.55 -7.49
CA ILE A 16 -11.79 -8.84 -6.64
C ILE A 16 -11.47 -8.57 -5.16
N GLY A 17 -10.31 -9.06 -4.68
CA GLY A 17 -9.87 -8.82 -3.31
C GLY A 17 -9.64 -7.34 -3.00
N CYS A 18 -9.15 -6.56 -3.96
CA CYS A 18 -9.01 -5.11 -3.84
C CYS A 18 -10.37 -4.41 -3.78
N VAL A 19 -11.33 -4.78 -4.64
CA VAL A 19 -12.69 -4.22 -4.62
C VAL A 19 -13.37 -4.50 -3.29
N GLY A 20 -13.25 -5.72 -2.75
CA GLY A 20 -13.83 -6.05 -1.44
C GLY A 20 -13.27 -5.22 -0.28
N ARG A 21 -12.02 -4.74 -0.37
CA ARG A 21 -11.44 -3.79 0.59
C ARG A 21 -11.83 -2.35 0.35
N LEU A 22 -12.07 -1.98 -0.91
CA LEU A 22 -12.52 -0.64 -1.28
C LEU A 22 -13.97 -0.40 -0.83
N ASP A 23 -14.81 -1.42 -0.96
CA ASP A 23 -16.25 -1.37 -0.70
C ASP A 23 -16.70 -2.44 0.32
N PRO A 24 -16.20 -2.37 1.58
CA PRO A 24 -16.60 -3.33 2.60
C PRO A 24 -18.05 -3.09 3.07
N PRO A 25 -18.73 -4.09 3.64
CA PRO A 25 -19.99 -3.87 4.34
C PRO A 25 -19.75 -2.92 5.53
N MET A 26 -20.66 -1.97 5.71
CA MET A 26 -20.54 -0.94 6.74
C MET A 26 -21.84 -0.76 7.51
N THR A 27 -21.69 -0.63 8.83
CA THR A 27 -22.73 -0.19 9.75
C THR A 27 -23.04 1.30 9.56
N ALA A 28 -24.18 1.76 10.08
CA ALA A 28 -24.63 3.15 9.91
C ALA A 28 -23.66 4.18 10.54
N ASP A 29 -23.14 3.89 11.73
CA ASP A 29 -22.15 4.72 12.43
C ASP A 29 -20.87 4.89 11.59
N ARG A 30 -20.34 3.79 11.02
CA ARG A 30 -19.13 3.84 10.18
C ARG A 30 -19.37 4.66 8.92
N LYS A 31 -20.54 4.55 8.30
CA LYS A 31 -20.88 5.36 7.11
C LYS A 31 -20.86 6.86 7.45
N GLY A 32 -21.41 7.24 8.60
CA GLY A 32 -21.36 8.63 9.09
C GLY A 32 -19.94 9.13 9.31
N SER A 33 -19.11 8.36 10.02
CA SER A 33 -17.71 8.72 10.28
C SER A 33 -16.88 8.87 9.00
N ILE A 34 -17.04 7.95 8.03
CA ILE A 34 -16.36 8.07 6.74
C ILE A 34 -16.84 9.30 5.96
N SER A 35 -18.16 9.55 5.91
CA SER A 35 -18.73 10.71 5.23
C SER A 35 -18.14 12.03 5.75
N MET A 36 -18.01 12.17 7.08
CA MET A 36 -17.39 13.35 7.68
C MET A 36 -15.92 13.51 7.27
N VAL A 37 -15.12 12.44 7.33
CA VAL A 37 -13.71 12.48 6.91
C VAL A 37 -13.60 12.81 5.42
N GLU A 38 -14.45 12.24 4.58
CA GLU A 38 -14.49 12.52 3.14
C GLU A 38 -14.78 13.99 2.87
N TYR A 39 -15.78 14.55 3.53
CA TYR A 39 -16.13 15.97 3.43
C TYR A 39 -14.95 16.87 3.86
N LEU A 40 -14.36 16.61 5.03
CA LEU A 40 -13.24 17.39 5.56
C LEU A 40 -11.96 17.29 4.71
N THR A 41 -11.77 16.17 4.02
CA THR A 41 -10.58 15.92 3.17
C THR A 41 -10.82 16.19 1.68
N GLY A 42 -12.00 16.69 1.31
CA GLY A 42 -12.36 16.97 -0.08
C GLY A 42 -12.45 15.72 -0.97
N LYS A 43 -12.68 14.55 -0.40
CA LYS A 43 -12.85 13.30 -1.16
C LYS A 43 -14.26 13.24 -1.73
N THR A 44 -14.40 13.58 -3.01
CA THR A 44 -15.71 13.58 -3.68
C THR A 44 -16.15 12.19 -4.12
N TYR A 45 -17.43 12.07 -4.48
CA TYR A 45 -17.96 10.83 -5.05
C TYR A 45 -17.29 10.50 -6.39
N GLU A 46 -17.02 11.50 -7.23
CA GLU A 46 -16.38 11.35 -8.53
C GLU A 46 -14.96 10.79 -8.38
N LEU A 47 -14.20 11.24 -7.36
CA LEU A 47 -12.87 10.69 -7.07
C LEU A 47 -12.96 9.21 -6.66
N LYS A 48 -13.97 8.83 -5.87
CA LYS A 48 -14.19 7.43 -5.49
C LYS A 48 -14.54 6.57 -6.68
N GLN A 49 -15.45 7.05 -7.53
CA GLN A 49 -15.84 6.35 -8.75
C GLN A 49 -14.66 6.18 -9.70
N LYS A 50 -13.89 7.24 -9.95
CA LYS A 50 -12.66 7.19 -10.76
C LYS A 50 -11.68 6.14 -10.24
N ARG A 51 -11.43 6.09 -8.93
CA ARG A 51 -10.55 5.08 -8.32
C ARG A 51 -11.06 3.65 -8.51
N ARG A 52 -12.39 3.44 -8.47
CA ARG A 52 -12.99 2.13 -8.74
C ARG A 52 -12.81 1.74 -10.21
N ASP A 53 -13.03 2.66 -11.13
CA ASP A 53 -12.87 2.41 -12.56
C ASP A 53 -11.40 2.08 -12.91
N GLU A 54 -10.45 2.85 -12.37
CA GLU A 54 -9.01 2.59 -12.50
C GLU A 54 -8.64 1.18 -11.98
N LEU A 55 -9.14 0.81 -10.80
CA LEU A 55 -8.92 -0.52 -10.22
C LEU A 55 -9.47 -1.63 -11.12
N LEU A 56 -10.71 -1.48 -11.63
CA LEU A 56 -11.33 -2.49 -12.49
C LEU A 56 -10.67 -2.59 -13.87
N SER A 57 -10.08 -1.51 -14.37
CA SER A 57 -9.37 -1.47 -15.65
C SER A 57 -7.90 -1.89 -15.59
N THR A 58 -7.38 -2.17 -14.38
CA THR A 58 -5.96 -2.48 -14.15
C THR A 58 -5.51 -3.70 -14.94
N ARG A 59 -4.40 -3.56 -15.65
CA ARG A 59 -3.73 -4.61 -16.42
C ARG A 59 -2.40 -5.01 -15.78
N LEU A 60 -1.86 -6.15 -16.20
CA LEU A 60 -0.55 -6.61 -15.73
C LEU A 60 0.57 -5.59 -16.00
N ASP A 61 0.52 -4.89 -17.13
CA ASP A 61 1.53 -3.89 -17.49
C ASP A 61 1.51 -2.67 -16.57
N ASP A 62 0.34 -2.29 -16.05
CA ASP A 62 0.23 -1.22 -15.05
C ASP A 62 0.99 -1.63 -13.78
N ILE A 63 0.87 -2.88 -13.34
CA ILE A 63 1.60 -3.41 -12.18
C ILE A 63 3.10 -3.42 -12.44
N LYS A 64 3.53 -3.88 -13.63
CA LYS A 64 4.95 -3.90 -14.03
C LYS A 64 5.54 -2.50 -14.09
N SER A 65 4.75 -1.47 -14.43
CA SER A 65 5.22 -0.08 -14.49
C SER A 65 5.77 0.42 -13.15
N PHE A 66 5.27 -0.10 -12.02
CA PHE A 66 5.76 0.25 -10.68
C PHE A 66 7.17 -0.25 -10.37
N ALA A 67 7.73 -1.19 -11.16
CA ALA A 67 9.09 -1.72 -10.95
C ALA A 67 10.15 -0.61 -10.88
N GLY A 68 9.99 0.47 -11.67
CA GLY A 68 10.88 1.61 -11.63
C GLY A 68 10.87 2.34 -10.28
N ILE A 69 9.70 2.48 -9.65
CA ILE A 69 9.57 3.11 -8.33
C ILE A 69 10.21 2.21 -7.26
N PHE A 70 9.96 0.89 -7.30
CA PHE A 70 10.60 -0.03 -6.36
C PHE A 70 12.13 -0.02 -6.46
N ARG A 71 12.68 0.13 -7.68
CA ARG A 71 14.13 0.27 -7.88
C ARG A 71 14.66 1.55 -7.24
N LYS A 72 13.99 2.69 -7.43
CA LYS A 72 14.36 3.95 -6.78
C LYS A 72 14.31 3.84 -5.24
N ILE A 73 13.27 3.20 -4.69
CA ILE A 73 13.14 2.96 -3.25
C ILE A 73 14.28 2.06 -2.76
N LYS A 74 14.68 1.04 -3.52
CA LYS A 74 15.80 0.17 -3.17
C LYS A 74 17.14 0.94 -3.13
N GLU A 75 17.34 1.87 -4.04
CA GLU A 75 18.60 2.63 -4.17
C GLU A 75 18.71 3.80 -3.18
N SER A 76 17.59 4.44 -2.84
CA SER A 76 17.58 5.71 -2.09
C SER A 76 16.61 5.75 -0.90
N GLY A 77 15.91 4.66 -0.61
CA GLY A 77 14.95 4.59 0.48
C GLY A 77 15.64 4.46 1.84
N ASN A 78 15.01 5.04 2.86
CA ASN A 78 15.44 4.90 4.24
C ASN A 78 14.97 3.57 4.83
N VAL A 79 15.85 2.90 5.56
CA VAL A 79 15.52 1.66 6.28
C VAL A 79 15.32 1.99 7.76
N CYS A 80 14.10 1.77 8.26
CA CYS A 80 13.76 1.92 9.68
C CYS A 80 13.24 0.59 10.23
N VAL A 81 13.82 0.14 11.35
CA VAL A 81 13.46 -1.13 12.01
C VAL A 81 13.26 -0.90 13.50
N LEU A 82 12.10 -1.32 14.01
CA LEU A 82 11.81 -1.43 15.44
C LEU A 82 11.94 -2.90 15.86
N GLY A 83 12.69 -3.18 16.92
CA GLY A 83 12.90 -4.56 17.34
C GLY A 83 13.82 -4.71 18.55
N ASN A 84 14.20 -5.96 18.82
CA ASN A 84 15.04 -6.31 19.95
C ASN A 84 16.43 -5.65 19.84
N GLU A 85 16.85 -4.99 20.93
CA GLU A 85 18.07 -4.20 21.00
C GLU A 85 19.33 -5.01 20.65
N GLU A 86 19.48 -6.21 21.19
CA GLU A 86 20.66 -7.05 20.92
C GLU A 86 20.76 -7.44 19.44
N LYS A 87 19.63 -7.83 18.82
CA LYS A 87 19.59 -8.18 17.38
C LYS A 87 19.93 -6.99 16.49
N ILE A 88 19.44 -5.81 16.84
CA ILE A 88 19.72 -4.57 16.10
C ILE A 88 21.19 -4.17 16.27
N LYS A 89 21.73 -4.23 17.49
CA LYS A 89 23.15 -3.96 17.74
C LYS A 89 24.07 -4.91 16.98
N LYS A 90 23.72 -6.20 16.86
CA LYS A 90 24.45 -7.18 16.03
C LYS A 90 24.45 -6.81 14.54
N SER A 91 23.44 -6.08 14.07
CA SER A 91 23.29 -5.64 12.67
C SER A 91 23.53 -4.13 12.49
N LYS A 92 24.28 -3.50 13.40
CA LYS A 92 24.46 -2.02 13.45
C LYS A 92 24.99 -1.43 12.14
N ASN A 93 25.81 -2.17 11.40
CA ASN A 93 26.38 -1.73 10.12
C ASN A 93 25.34 -1.54 8.99
N ARG A 94 24.09 -1.96 9.21
CA ARG A 94 22.98 -1.79 8.25
C ARG A 94 22.20 -0.48 8.45
N PHE A 95 22.52 0.29 9.49
CA PHE A 95 21.76 1.46 9.89
C PHE A 95 22.69 2.64 10.16
N ASP A 96 22.26 3.83 9.75
CA ASP A 96 23.05 5.06 9.93
C ASP A 96 23.07 5.51 11.40
N HIS A 97 21.98 5.27 12.13
CA HIS A 97 21.85 5.62 13.54
C HIS A 97 20.90 4.65 14.26
N LEU A 98 21.06 4.55 15.59
CA LEU A 98 20.21 3.75 16.46
C LEU A 98 19.57 4.64 17.53
N VAL A 99 18.28 4.46 17.76
CA VAL A 99 17.51 5.20 18.76
C VAL A 99 16.88 4.20 19.74
N LYS A 100 17.12 4.39 21.05
CA LYS A 100 16.43 3.62 22.09
C LYS A 100 15.05 4.26 22.31
N VAL A 101 13.99 3.48 22.06
CA VAL A 101 12.59 3.97 22.07
C VAL A 101 11.87 3.66 23.39
N PHE A 102 12.31 2.62 24.11
CA PHE A 102 11.77 2.21 25.40
C PHE A 102 12.93 2.05 26.37
N ASP A 103 12.75 2.46 27.63
CA ASP A 103 13.74 2.33 28.70
C ASP A 103 13.91 0.90 29.22
#